data_AF-A0A9D5FV02-F1
#
_entry.id   AF-A0A9D5FV02-F1
#
_cell.length_a   1.000
_cell.length_b   1.000
_cell.length_c   1.000
_cell.angle_alpha   90.00
_cell.angle_beta   90.00
_cell.angle_gamma   90.00
#
_symmetry.space_group_name_H-M   'P 1'
#
loop_
_entity.id
_entity.type
_entity.pdbx_description
1 polymer ?
#
loop_
_entity_poly.entity_id
_entity_poly.type
_entity_poly.pdbx_seq_one_letter_code
_entity_poly.pdbx_strand_id
1 'polypeptide(L)'
;MKLNINNNVLLTACVVLLAVLCFLSVEGPLSFEREQKQREKAVKAQIDKIIKAEQRYCQQKGVYTGSFDVLTAEGLLDKADRYVPYSKEQSFELDASAEVGKSGRSISQVICGARYAVYLQGLDEDKVNELITRAAAMGSYPGIQVIERR
;
A
#
# COMPACT_ATOMS: atom_id res chain seq x y z
N MET A 1 41.06 -16.96 -39.39
CA MET A 1 41.58 -16.58 -38.04
C MET A 1 41.18 -17.71 -37.09
N LYS A 2 42.12 -18.56 -36.64
CA LYS A 2 41.84 -19.71 -35.76
C LYS A 2 41.77 -19.22 -34.32
N LEU A 3 40.58 -19.17 -33.72
CA LEU A 3 40.40 -18.85 -32.31
C LEU A 3 40.73 -20.10 -31.49
N ASN A 4 41.87 -20.09 -30.78
CA ASN A 4 42.21 -21.12 -29.80
C ASN A 4 41.43 -20.83 -28.51
N ILE A 5 40.27 -21.47 -28.37
CA ILE A 5 39.41 -21.34 -27.20
C ILE A 5 39.94 -22.26 -26.11
N ASN A 6 40.60 -21.69 -25.11
CA ASN A 6 41.04 -22.44 -23.93
C ASN A 6 39.84 -22.78 -23.06
N ASN A 7 39.82 -23.99 -22.48
CA ASN A 7 38.71 -24.47 -21.64
C ASN A 7 38.32 -23.49 -20.53
N ASN A 8 39.31 -22.78 -19.96
CA ASN A 8 39.06 -21.77 -18.93
C ASN A 8 38.34 -20.52 -19.47
N VAL A 9 38.57 -20.13 -20.72
CA VAL A 9 37.88 -19.02 -21.39
C VAL A 9 36.46 -19.41 -21.78
N LEU A 10 36.27 -20.67 -22.18
CA LEU A 10 34.93 -21.22 -22.42
C LEU A 10 34.13 -21.28 -21.10
N LEU A 11 34.78 -21.69 -20.01
CA LEU A 11 34.15 -21.80 -18.70
C LEU A 11 33.78 -20.42 -18.15
N THR A 12 34.65 -19.41 -18.27
CA THR A 12 34.30 -18.03 -17.87
C THR A 12 33.21 -17.44 -18.74
N ALA A 13 33.20 -17.68 -20.05
CA ALA A 13 32.11 -17.25 -20.93
C ALA A 13 30.77 -17.88 -20.53
N CYS A 14 30.76 -19.17 -20.18
CA CYS A 14 29.58 -19.86 -19.66
C CYS A 14 29.10 -19.29 -18.32
N VAL A 15 30.01 -18.97 -17.39
CA VAL A 15 29.63 -18.34 -16.10
C VAL A 15 29.04 -16.95 -16.31
N VAL A 16 29.63 -16.13 -17.19
CA VAL A 16 29.11 -14.79 -17.52
C VAL A 16 27.75 -14.88 -18.20
N LEU A 17 27.59 -15.80 -19.15
CA LEU A 17 26.31 -16.04 -19.83
C LEU A 17 25.23 -16.51 -18.84
N LEU A 18 25.55 -17.45 -17.95
CA LEU A 18 24.64 -17.91 -16.91
C LEU A 18 24.28 -16.77 -15.93
N ALA A 19 25.24 -15.94 -15.54
CA ALA A 19 24.97 -14.78 -14.69
C ALA A 19 23.99 -13.81 -15.38
N VAL A 20 24.19 -13.49 -16.65
CA VAL A 20 23.29 -12.64 -17.44
C VAL A 20 21.89 -13.27 -17.56
N LEU A 21 21.79 -14.57 -17.83
CA LEU A 21 20.51 -15.26 -17.90
C LEU A 21 19.80 -15.32 -16.55
N CYS A 22 20.53 -15.46 -15.44
CA CYS A 22 19.96 -15.36 -14.09
C CYS A 22 19.42 -13.95 -13.80
N PHE A 23 20.13 -12.89 -14.20
CA PHE A 23 19.63 -11.52 -14.05
C PHE A 23 18.37 -11.27 -14.89
N LEU A 24 18.35 -11.70 -16.16
CA LEU A 24 17.20 -11.50 -17.05
C LEU A 24 15.98 -12.37 -16.66
N SER A 25 16.20 -13.59 -16.15
CA SER A 25 15.13 -14.48 -15.68
C SER A 25 14.40 -13.94 -14.44
N VAL A 26 15.10 -13.17 -13.60
CA VAL A 26 14.51 -12.47 -12.45
C VAL A 26 13.67 -11.25 -12.88
N GLU A 27 13.92 -10.67 -14.06
CA GLU A 27 13.25 -9.43 -14.49
C GLU A 27 11.86 -9.61 -15.13
N GLY A 28 11.54 -10.82 -15.61
CA GLY A 28 10.29 -11.12 -16.33
C GLY A 28 8.99 -10.91 -15.55
N PRO A 29 8.83 -11.39 -14.30
CA PRO A 29 7.55 -11.31 -13.57
C PRO A 29 7.32 -9.99 -12.81
N LEU A 30 8.25 -9.03 -12.88
CA LEU A 30 8.28 -7.83 -12.02
C LEU A 30 7.32 -6.70 -12.38
N SER A 31 6.63 -6.72 -13.53
CA SER A 31 5.77 -5.60 -13.95
C SER A 31 4.63 -5.34 -12.96
N PHE A 32 3.92 -6.40 -12.54
CA PHE A 32 2.85 -6.32 -11.56
C PHE A 32 3.36 -5.82 -10.21
N GLU A 33 4.47 -6.38 -9.70
CA GLU A 33 5.02 -5.96 -8.41
C GLU A 33 5.52 -4.51 -8.43
N ARG A 34 6.12 -4.05 -9.54
CA ARG A 34 6.55 -2.65 -9.70
C ARG A 34 5.35 -1.71 -9.69
N GLU A 35 4.32 -2.01 -10.47
CA GLU A 35 3.10 -1.21 -10.52
C GLU A 35 2.37 -1.21 -9.18
N GLN A 36 2.21 -2.39 -8.55
CA GLN A 36 1.65 -2.53 -7.22
C GLN A 36 2.39 -1.64 -6.23
N LYS A 37 3.72 -1.74 -6.12
CA LYS A 37 4.52 -0.92 -5.21
C LYS A 37 4.38 0.57 -5.48
N GLN A 38 4.30 0.97 -6.74
CA GLN A 38 4.09 2.37 -7.11
C GLN A 38 2.72 2.88 -6.65
N ARG A 39 1.65 2.11 -6.88
CA ARG A 39 0.31 2.46 -6.43
C ARG A 39 0.20 2.46 -4.92
N GLU A 40 0.74 1.43 -4.25
CA GLU A 40 0.78 1.32 -2.80
C GLU A 40 1.50 2.50 -2.14
N LYS A 41 2.61 2.97 -2.73
CA LYS A 41 3.32 4.15 -2.23
C LYS A 41 2.44 5.41 -2.28
N ALA A 42 1.71 5.62 -3.37
CA ALA A 42 0.79 6.75 -3.51
C ALA A 42 -0.38 6.64 -2.52
N VAL A 43 -0.99 5.46 -2.42
CA VAL A 43 -2.09 5.16 -1.49
C VAL A 43 -1.65 5.39 -0.04
N LYS A 44 -0.48 4.88 0.36
CA LYS A 44 0.05 5.07 1.70
C LYS A 44 0.34 6.53 2.03
N ALA A 45 0.96 7.27 1.11
CA ALA A 45 1.18 8.71 1.29
C ALA A 45 -0.13 9.49 1.46
N GLN A 46 -1.19 9.07 0.77
CA GLN A 46 -2.52 9.65 0.90
C GLN A 46 -3.18 9.31 2.25
N ILE A 47 -3.09 8.05 2.69
CA ILE A 47 -3.52 7.62 4.02
C ILE A 47 -2.80 8.44 5.10
N ASP A 48 -1.48 8.62 4.98
CA ASP A 48 -0.70 9.46 5.92
C ASP A 48 -1.20 10.92 5.93
N LYS A 49 -1.65 11.46 4.80
CA LYS A 49 -2.25 12.80 4.72
C LYS A 49 -3.57 12.86 5.49
N ILE A 50 -4.45 11.87 5.31
CA ILE A 50 -5.74 11.75 6.01
C ILE A 50 -5.52 11.60 7.52
N ILE A 51 -4.63 10.70 7.94
CA ILE A 51 -4.31 10.47 9.36
C ILE A 51 -3.73 11.74 9.99
N LYS A 52 -2.87 12.49 9.30
CA LYS A 52 -2.37 13.79 9.80
C LYS A 52 -3.49 14.82 9.96
N ALA A 53 -4.47 14.85 9.06
CA ALA A 53 -5.63 15.74 9.19
C ALA A 53 -6.46 15.36 10.43
N GLU A 54 -6.72 14.07 10.64
CA GLU A 54 -7.39 13.53 11.82
C GLU A 54 -6.63 13.84 13.12
N GLN A 55 -5.31 13.69 13.13
CA GLN A 55 -4.46 14.07 14.27
C GLN A 55 -4.59 15.56 14.60
N ARG A 56 -4.59 16.44 13.59
CA ARG A 56 -4.80 17.89 13.81
C ARG A 56 -6.19 18.19 14.37
N TYR A 57 -7.22 17.52 13.85
CA TYR A 57 -8.58 17.63 14.38
C TYR A 57 -8.65 17.19 15.85
N CYS A 58 -8.07 16.04 16.16
CA CYS A 58 -8.01 15.48 17.52
C CYS A 58 -7.17 16.34 18.48
N GLN A 59 -6.13 17.04 18.00
CA GLN A 59 -5.40 18.01 18.81
C GLN A 59 -6.28 19.20 19.23
N GLN A 60 -7.19 19.64 18.37
CA GLN A 60 -8.08 20.77 18.65
C GLN A 60 -9.33 20.38 19.44
N LYS A 61 -9.94 19.24 19.11
CA LYS A 61 -11.25 18.81 19.66
C LYS A 61 -11.13 17.70 20.72
N GLY A 62 -9.98 17.05 20.84
CA GLY A 62 -9.74 15.96 21.78
C GLY A 62 -10.12 14.56 21.29
N VAL A 63 -10.83 14.44 20.17
CA VAL A 63 -11.31 13.17 19.58
C VAL A 63 -11.08 13.13 18.07
N TYR A 64 -10.95 11.93 17.52
CA TYR A 64 -10.98 11.72 16.06
C TYR A 64 -12.41 11.83 15.51
N THR A 65 -12.56 12.30 14.28
CA THR A 65 -13.89 12.43 13.67
C THR A 65 -14.28 11.19 12.88
N GLY A 66 -13.33 10.55 12.19
CA GLY A 66 -13.61 9.40 11.32
C GLY A 66 -14.51 9.73 10.14
N SER A 67 -14.67 11.02 9.82
CA SER A 67 -15.60 11.52 8.80
C SER A 67 -14.90 12.55 7.92
N PHE A 68 -14.77 12.22 6.65
CA PHE A 68 -14.14 13.11 5.67
C PHE A 68 -14.86 14.45 5.51
N ASP A 69 -16.19 14.49 5.67
CA ASP A 69 -16.98 15.72 5.53
C ASP A 69 -16.61 16.74 6.62
N VAL A 70 -16.39 16.26 7.84
CA VAL A 70 -15.95 17.10 8.97
C VAL A 70 -14.52 17.61 8.72
N LEU A 71 -13.60 16.75 8.30
CA LEU A 71 -12.22 17.17 7.98
C LEU A 71 -12.17 18.22 6.86
N THR A 72 -13.06 18.10 5.87
CA THR A 72 -13.15 19.07 4.77
C THR A 72 -13.78 20.38 5.25
N ALA A 73 -14.82 20.31 6.09
CA ALA A 73 -15.49 21.49 6.63
C ALA A 73 -14.56 22.33 7.52
N GLU A 74 -13.67 21.67 8.26
CA GLU A 74 -12.63 22.32 9.09
C GLU A 74 -11.42 22.77 8.26
N GLY A 75 -11.39 22.52 6.95
CA GLY A 75 -10.29 22.91 6.05
C GLY A 75 -8.99 22.14 6.29
N LEU A 76 -9.06 20.95 6.91
CA LEU A 76 -7.89 20.12 7.21
C LEU A 76 -7.52 19.15 6.09
N LEU A 77 -8.47 18.87 5.19
CA LEU A 77 -8.33 17.92 4.08
C LEU A 77 -9.08 18.44 2.83
N ASP A 78 -8.51 18.23 1.64
CA ASP A 78 -9.17 18.59 0.39
C ASP A 78 -10.24 17.55 0.02
N LYS A 79 -11.33 17.97 -0.66
CA LYS A 79 -12.38 17.02 -1.11
C LYS A 79 -11.84 15.90 -2.00
N ALA A 80 -10.86 16.23 -2.84
CA ALA A 80 -10.22 15.27 -3.74
C ALA A 80 -9.40 14.22 -2.98
N ASP A 81 -8.92 14.54 -1.77
CA ASP A 81 -8.05 13.65 -1.02
C ASP A 81 -8.77 12.43 -0.43
N ARG A 82 -10.11 12.47 -0.38
CA ARG A 82 -10.98 11.37 0.06
C ARG A 82 -10.87 10.14 -0.86
N TYR A 83 -10.51 10.35 -2.12
CA TYR A 83 -10.55 9.31 -3.14
C TYR A 83 -9.22 8.57 -3.24
N VAL A 84 -9.31 7.25 -3.38
CA VAL A 84 -8.15 6.38 -3.54
C VAL A 84 -7.54 6.63 -4.92
N PRO A 85 -6.23 6.92 -5.02
CA PRO A 85 -5.60 7.12 -6.31
C PRO A 85 -5.66 5.84 -7.15
N TYR A 86 -5.75 5.99 -8.48
CA TYR A 86 -5.94 4.88 -9.43
C TYR A 86 -7.26 4.11 -9.29
N SER A 87 -8.19 4.61 -8.50
CA SER A 87 -9.56 4.09 -8.43
C SER A 87 -10.52 4.93 -9.26
N LYS A 88 -11.65 4.33 -9.64
CA LYS A 88 -12.80 5.03 -10.23
C LYS A 88 -13.59 5.78 -9.15
N GLU A 89 -12.95 6.77 -8.50
CA GLU A 89 -13.54 7.63 -7.45
C GLU A 89 -14.05 6.87 -6.21
N GLN A 90 -13.41 5.75 -5.86
CA GLN A 90 -13.72 5.05 -4.62
C GLN A 90 -13.03 5.74 -3.45
N SER A 91 -13.72 5.91 -2.33
CA SER A 91 -13.18 6.54 -1.13
C SER A 91 -12.39 5.56 -0.26
N PHE A 92 -11.49 6.09 0.56
CA PHE A 92 -10.86 5.32 1.64
C PHE A 92 -11.91 4.87 2.68
N GLU A 93 -11.64 3.73 3.32
CA GLU A 93 -12.39 3.26 4.48
C GLU A 93 -11.84 3.94 5.72
N LEU A 94 -12.59 4.89 6.29
CA LEU A 94 -12.21 5.64 7.48
C LEU A 94 -13.16 5.30 8.62
N ASP A 95 -12.60 4.90 9.76
CA ASP A 95 -13.35 4.62 10.98
C ASP A 95 -12.66 5.29 12.16
N ALA A 96 -13.42 5.96 13.03
CA ALA A 96 -12.91 6.47 14.29
C ALA A 96 -13.69 5.83 15.43
N SER A 97 -12.95 5.33 16.41
CA SER A 97 -13.50 4.62 17.56
C SER A 97 -12.84 5.16 18.83
N ALA A 98 -13.63 5.33 19.88
CA ALA A 98 -13.14 5.73 21.20
C ALA A 98 -13.51 4.65 22.22
N GLU A 99 -12.51 3.91 22.70
CA GLU A 99 -12.69 2.84 23.66
C GLU A 99 -12.09 3.22 25.02
N VAL A 100 -12.77 2.90 26.11
CA VAL A 100 -12.21 3.10 27.46
C VAL A 100 -11.34 1.90 27.78
N GLY A 101 -10.04 2.12 27.86
CA GLY A 101 -9.06 1.11 28.24
C GLY A 101 -9.26 0.64 29.69
N LYS A 102 -8.71 -0.53 30.02
CA LYS A 102 -8.82 -1.18 31.35
C LYS A 102 -8.34 -0.31 32.53
N SER A 103 -7.58 0.75 32.26
CA SER A 103 -7.10 1.73 33.25
C SER A 103 -8.04 2.94 33.44
N GLY A 104 -9.21 2.98 32.80
CA GLY A 104 -10.13 4.12 32.81
C GLY A 104 -9.72 5.27 31.87
N ARG A 105 -8.63 5.12 31.11
CA ARG A 105 -8.23 6.08 30.07
C ARG A 105 -9.01 5.84 28.78
N SER A 106 -9.58 6.89 28.20
CA SER A 106 -10.16 6.83 26.86
C SER A 106 -9.03 6.76 25.83
N ILE A 107 -9.01 5.69 25.03
CA ILE A 107 -8.12 5.47 23.90
C ILE A 107 -8.93 5.81 22.65
N SER A 108 -8.59 6.92 22.01
CA SER A 108 -9.20 7.28 20.73
C SER A 108 -8.32 6.73 19.63
N GLN A 109 -8.91 6.02 18.67
CA GLN A 109 -8.21 5.53 17.50
C GLN A 109 -8.92 5.94 16.22
N VAL A 110 -8.13 6.11 15.17
CA VAL A 110 -8.60 6.26 13.81
C VAL A 110 -7.95 5.20 12.93
N ILE A 111 -8.76 4.58 12.09
CA ILE A 111 -8.37 3.55 11.15
C ILE A 111 -8.65 4.10 9.76
N CYS A 112 -7.65 4.07 8.89
CA CYS A 112 -7.83 4.41 7.49
C CYS A 112 -7.27 3.29 6.61
N GLY A 113 -8.11 2.78 5.70
CA GLY A 113 -7.78 1.64 4.85
C GLY A 113 -8.15 1.84 3.38
N ALA A 114 -7.45 1.13 2.51
CA ALA A 114 -7.78 0.96 1.10
C ALA A 114 -7.55 -0.50 0.70
N ARG A 115 -8.53 -1.14 0.05
CA ARG A 115 -8.43 -2.55 -0.36
C ARG A 115 -7.63 -2.72 -1.64
N TYR A 116 -6.98 -3.88 -1.80
CA TYR A 116 -6.29 -4.27 -3.04
C TYR A 116 -7.21 -4.13 -4.26
N ALA A 117 -8.45 -4.59 -4.16
CA ALA A 117 -9.45 -4.50 -5.24
C ALA A 117 -9.72 -3.06 -5.73
N VAL A 118 -9.48 -2.05 -4.89
CA VAL A 118 -9.74 -0.65 -5.21
C VAL A 118 -8.58 -0.03 -5.97
N TYR A 119 -7.38 -0.02 -5.38
CA TYR A 119 -6.24 0.70 -5.95
C TYR A 119 -5.44 -0.13 -6.96
N LEU A 120 -5.57 -1.46 -6.94
CA LEU A 120 -5.00 -2.35 -7.97
C LEU A 120 -6.00 -2.66 -9.10
N GLN A 121 -7.10 -1.92 -9.18
CA GLN A 121 -8.06 -2.07 -10.26
C GLN A 121 -7.38 -1.87 -11.63
N GLY A 122 -7.66 -2.78 -12.56
CA GLY A 122 -7.12 -2.75 -13.92
C GLY A 122 -5.70 -3.32 -14.07
N LEU A 123 -5.09 -3.83 -12.99
CA LEU A 123 -3.99 -4.80 -13.13
C LEU A 123 -4.53 -6.21 -13.34
N ASP A 124 -3.62 -7.17 -13.46
CA ASP A 124 -3.85 -8.62 -13.50
C ASP A 124 -4.79 -9.07 -12.36
N GLU A 125 -6.05 -9.38 -12.72
CA GLU A 125 -7.11 -9.71 -11.77
C GLU A 125 -6.81 -10.99 -11.00
N ASP A 126 -6.16 -11.98 -11.62
CA ASP A 126 -5.80 -13.24 -10.97
C ASP A 126 -4.81 -13.01 -9.83
N LYS A 127 -3.79 -12.17 -10.07
CA LYS A 127 -2.82 -11.78 -9.04
C LYS A 127 -3.46 -10.97 -7.91
N VAL A 128 -4.37 -10.04 -8.25
CA VAL A 128 -5.09 -9.25 -7.24
C VAL A 128 -5.98 -10.17 -6.37
N ASN A 129 -6.67 -11.13 -6.98
CA ASN A 129 -7.48 -12.11 -6.26
C ASN A 129 -6.64 -13.03 -5.38
N GLU A 130 -5.45 -13.43 -5.84
CA GLU A 130 -4.49 -14.18 -5.02
C GLU A 130 -4.10 -13.40 -3.77
N LEU A 131 -3.77 -12.10 -3.91
CA LEU A 131 -3.42 -11.23 -2.79
C LEU A 131 -4.58 -11.10 -1.78
N ILE A 132 -5.81 -10.90 -2.27
CA ILE A 132 -7.01 -10.82 -1.43
C ILE A 132 -7.24 -12.14 -0.70
N THR A 133 -7.17 -13.26 -1.41
CA THR A 133 -7.37 -14.60 -0.85
C THR A 133 -6.33 -14.91 0.21
N ARG A 134 -5.06 -14.57 -0.06
CA ARG A 134 -3.96 -14.74 0.90
C ARG A 134 -4.18 -13.90 2.16
N ALA A 135 -4.56 -12.64 2.02
CA ALA A 135 -4.86 -11.78 3.15
C ALA A 135 -6.03 -12.31 3.98
N ALA A 136 -7.11 -12.74 3.33
CA ALA A 136 -8.28 -13.35 3.97
C ALA A 136 -7.92 -14.66 4.69
N ALA A 137 -7.11 -15.52 4.08
CA ALA A 137 -6.61 -16.75 4.69
C ALA A 137 -5.75 -16.49 5.94
N MET A 138 -5.04 -15.35 5.97
CA MET A 138 -4.29 -14.89 7.14
C MET A 138 -5.15 -14.09 8.15
N GLY A 139 -6.46 -13.93 7.91
CA GLY A 139 -7.34 -13.10 8.74
C GLY A 139 -6.93 -11.63 8.78
N SER A 140 -6.13 -11.18 7.80
CA SER A 140 -5.60 -9.82 7.71
C SER A 140 -6.45 -8.97 6.76
N TYR A 141 -6.37 -7.64 6.93
CA TYR A 141 -7.07 -6.71 6.04
C TYR A 141 -6.56 -6.87 4.59
N PRO A 142 -7.46 -7.06 3.59
CA PRO A 142 -7.08 -7.29 2.20
C PRO A 142 -6.71 -5.98 1.48
N GLY A 143 -5.67 -5.31 1.98
CA GLY A 143 -5.14 -4.06 1.43
C GLY A 143 -4.17 -3.37 2.38
N ILE A 144 -4.05 -2.06 2.24
CA ILE A 144 -3.28 -1.22 3.16
C ILE A 144 -4.24 -0.66 4.20
N GLN A 145 -3.94 -0.86 5.47
CA GLN A 145 -4.63 -0.25 6.59
C GLN A 145 -3.62 0.35 7.56
N VAL A 146 -3.88 1.57 8.00
CA VAL A 146 -3.12 2.26 9.04
C VAL A 146 -4.05 2.53 10.21
N ILE A 147 -3.58 2.20 11.40
CA ILE A 147 -4.30 2.41 12.66
C ILE A 147 -3.46 3.37 13.49
N GLU A 148 -4.04 4.51 13.83
CA GLU A 148 -3.40 5.52 14.67
C GLU A 148 -4.17 5.62 15.99
N ARG A 149 -3.45 5.59 17.13
CA ARG A 149 -4.04 5.62 18.47
C ARG A 149 -3.46 6.76 19.29
N ARG A 150 -4.30 7.41 20.09
CA ARG A 150 -3.92 8.46 21.05
C ARG A 150 -4.18 8.03 22.48
#